data_AF-A0A7H8KHJ7-F1
#
_entry.id   AF-A0A7H8KHJ7-F1
#
_cell.length_a   1.000
_cell.length_b   1.000
_cell.length_c   1.000
_cell.angle_alpha   90.00
_cell.angle_beta   90.00
_cell.angle_gamma   90.00
#
_symmetry.space_group_name_H-M   'P 1'
#
loop_
_entity.id
_entity.type
_entity.pdbx_description
1 polymer ?
#
loop_
_entity_poly.entity_id
_entity_poly.type
_entity_poly.pdbx_seq_one_letter_code
_entity_poly.pdbx_strand_id
1 'polypeptide(L)' 'MQAGETPRAHHMPVQRAGNAIRAELDRLQDEHDLTDIEMLRVLLEHQQNITKYMLRAERHPDDLDRKADEE' A
#
# COMPACT_ATOMS: atom_id res chain seq x y z
N MET A 1 25.96 -7.64 33.51
CA MET A 1 24.55 -7.96 33.17
C MET A 1 24.09 -6.90 32.17
N GLN A 2 24.12 -7.19 30.87
CA GLN A 2 23.56 -6.30 29.85
C GLN A 2 22.08 -6.65 29.69
N ALA A 3 21.21 -5.66 29.88
CA ALA A 3 19.79 -5.79 29.61
C ALA A 3 19.61 -5.99 28.10
N GLY A 4 19.14 -7.18 27.71
CA GLY A 4 18.78 -7.47 26.34
C GLY A 4 17.63 -6.58 25.89
N GLU A 5 17.83 -5.91 24.76
CA GLU A 5 16.81 -5.11 24.07
C GLU A 5 15.50 -5.89 23.94
N THR A 6 14.41 -5.26 24.35
CA THR A 6 13.06 -5.78 24.15
C THR A 6 12.64 -5.48 22.71
N PRO A 7 12.13 -6.45 21.92
CA PRO A 7 11.68 -6.17 20.55
C PRO A 7 10.32 -5.46 20.61
N ARG A 8 10.31 -4.13 20.76
CA ARG A 8 9.08 -3.33 20.84
C ARG A 8 9.26 -1.99 20.13
N ALA A 9 8.96 -1.93 18.84
CA ALA A 9 8.63 -0.65 18.20
C ALA A 9 7.95 -0.76 16.83
N HIS A 10 8.22 -1.79 16.02
CA HIS A 10 7.76 -1.80 14.62
C HIS A 10 6.26 -2.12 14.42
N HIS A 11 5.60 -2.72 15.41
CA HIS A 11 4.20 -3.15 15.27
C HIS A 11 3.18 -2.00 15.42
N MET A 12 3.52 -0.96 16.18
CA MET A 12 2.65 0.21 16.38
C MET A 12 2.53 1.12 15.15
N PRO A 13 3.61 1.42 14.39
CA PRO A 13 3.52 2.17 13.13
C PRO A 13 2.58 1.54 12.11
N VAL A 14 2.66 0.22 11.92
CA VAL A 14 1.81 -0.49 10.95
C VAL A 14 0.34 -0.43 11.36
N GLN A 15 0.03 -0.62 12.64
CA GLN A 15 -1.35 -0.50 13.13
C GLN A 15 -1.90 0.92 12.99
N ARG A 16 -1.11 1.95 13.32
CA ARG A 16 -1.53 3.35 13.15
C ARG A 16 -1.76 3.69 11.68
N ALA A 17 -0.85 3.25 10.81
CA ALA A 17 -1.01 3.41 9.37
C ALA A 17 -2.26 2.69 8.85
N GLY A 18 -2.51 1.45 9.32
CA GLY A 18 -3.71 0.69 8.98
C GLY A 18 -5.00 1.40 9.40
N ASN A 19 -5.03 1.98 10.61
CA ASN A 19 -6.19 2.74 11.08
C ASN A 19 -6.41 4.03 10.26
N ALA A 20 -5.33 4.73 9.90
CA ALA A 20 -5.42 5.93 9.06
C ALA A 20 -5.95 5.59 7.66
N ILE A 21 -5.44 4.52 7.03
CA ILE A 21 -5.92 4.04 5.73
C ILE A 21 -7.41 3.69 5.82
N ARG A 22 -7.84 2.97 6.85
CA ARG A 22 -9.25 2.63 7.04
C ARG A 22 -10.14 3.88 7.08
N ALA A 23 -9.75 4.90 7.84
CA ALA A 23 -10.53 6.15 7.92
C ALA A 23 -10.65 6.88 6.57
N GLU A 24 -9.61 6.84 5.75
CA GLU A 24 -9.65 7.42 4.40
C GLU A 24 -10.51 6.58 3.44
N LEU A 25 -10.49 5.25 3.56
CA LEU A 25 -11.36 4.38 2.77
C LEU A 25 -12.83 4.56 3.14
N ASP A 26 -13.15 4.64 4.43
CA ASP A 26 -14.51 4.90 4.91
C ASP A 26 -15.01 6.25 4.35
N ARG A 27 -14.18 7.30 4.38
CA ARG A 27 -14.51 8.62 3.79
C ARG A 27 -14.76 8.53 2.29
N LEU A 28 -13.89 7.83 1.56
CA LEU A 28 -14.03 7.65 0.11
C LEU A 28 -15.31 6.89 -0.25
N GLN A 29 -15.67 5.90 0.56
CA GLN A 29 -16.90 5.13 0.39
C GLN A 29 -18.13 6.02 0.54
N ASP A 30 -18.18 6.81 1.60
CA ASP A 30 -19.28 7.73 1.89
C ASP A 30 -19.38 8.87 0.86
N GLU A 31 -18.24 9.45 0.44
CA GLU A 31 -18.20 10.58 -0.51
C GLU A 31 -18.74 10.21 -1.90
N HIS A 32 -18.54 8.96 -2.31
CA HIS A 32 -18.92 8.46 -3.63
C HIS A 32 -20.11 7.48 -3.62
N ASP A 33 -20.75 7.28 -2.45
CA ASP A 33 -21.86 6.33 -2.26
C ASP A 33 -21.53 4.93 -2.81
N LEU A 34 -20.32 4.46 -2.53
CA LEU A 34 -19.83 3.19 -3.05
C LEU A 34 -20.33 2.03 -2.20
N THR A 35 -20.76 0.96 -2.86
CA THR A 35 -20.96 -0.33 -2.20
C THR A 35 -19.62 -0.95 -1.82
N ASP A 36 -19.62 -1.87 -0.86
CA ASP A 36 -18.43 -2.63 -0.46
C ASP A 36 -17.77 -3.35 -1.66
N ILE A 37 -18.57 -3.81 -2.63
CA ILE A 37 -18.09 -4.49 -3.85
C ILE A 37 -17.34 -3.51 -4.76
N GLU A 38 -17.85 -2.29 -4.92
CA GLU A 38 -17.21 -1.25 -5.72
C GLU A 38 -15.94 -0.75 -5.04
N MET A 39 -15.96 -0.58 -3.73
CA MET A 39 -14.76 -0.23 -2.95
C MET A 39 -13.68 -1.31 -3.08
N LEU A 40 -14.06 -2.59 -3.00
CA LEU A 40 -13.13 -3.70 -3.23
C LEU A 40 -12.50 -3.64 -4.62
N ARG A 41 -13.27 -3.29 -5.65
CA ARG A 41 -12.75 -3.13 -7.01
C ARG A 41 -11.73 -2.01 -7.12
N VAL A 42 -11.98 -0.85 -6.51
CA VAL A 42 -11.04 0.29 -6.47
C VAL A 42 -9.72 -0.13 -5.80
N LEU A 43 -9.80 -0.82 -4.67
CA LEU A 43 -8.62 -1.31 -3.94
C LEU A 43 -7.80 -2.30 -4.77
N LEU A 44 -8.45 -3.22 -5.48
CA LEU A 44 -7.78 -4.18 -6.36
C LEU A 44 -7.05 -3.49 -7.52
N GLU A 45 -7.70 -2.51 -8.16
CA GLU A 45 -7.08 -1.73 -9.25
C GLU A 45 -5.86 -0.94 -8.74
N HIS A 46 -5.93 -0.35 -7.55
CA HIS A 46 -4.80 0.33 -6.92
C HIS A 46 -3.64 -0.63 -6.62
N GLN A 47 -3.93 -1.80 -6.04
CA GLN A 47 -2.91 -2.82 -5.74
C GLN A 47 -2.19 -3.32 -7.01
N GLN A 48 -2.93 -3.50 -8.10
CA GLN A 48 -2.33 -3.88 -9.40
C GLN A 48 -1.38 -2.80 -9.91
N ASN A 49 -1.72 -1.52 -9.75
CA ASN A 49 -0.85 -0.42 -10.17
C ASN A 49 0.43 -0.37 -9.33
N ILE A 50 0.34 -0.50 -8.00
CA ILE A 50 1.52 -0.60 -7.13
C ILE A 50 2.42 -1.76 -7.58
N THR A 51 1.83 -2.93 -7.82
CA THR A 51 2.57 -4.13 -8.26
C THR A 51 3.32 -3.88 -9.57
N LYS A 52 2.69 -3.20 -10.54
CA LYS A 52 3.34 -2.81 -11.80
C LYS A 52 4.54 -1.90 -11.57
N TYR A 53 4.42 -0.89 -10.70
CA TYR A 53 5.53 0.01 -10.39
C TYR A 53 6.68 -0.70 -9.67
N MET A 54 6.39 -1.60 -8.75
CA MET A 54 7.41 -2.41 -8.08
C MET A 54 8.19 -3.28 -9.08
N LEU A 55 7.50 -3.92 -10.01
CA LEU A 55 8.14 -4.72 -11.07
C LEU A 55 8.99 -3.87 -12.01
N ARG A 56 8.58 -2.63 -12.33
CA ARG A 56 9.39 -1.69 -13.10
C ARG A 56 10.66 -1.30 -12.37
N ALA A 57 10.54 -0.89 -11.11
CA ALA A 57 11.68 -0.50 -10.30
C ALA A 57 12.71 -1.63 -10.13
N GLU A 58 12.26 -2.88 -10.08
CA GLU A 58 13.14 -4.06 -10.03
C GLU A 58 13.89 -4.30 -11.34
N ARG A 59 13.24 -4.08 -12.51
CA ARG A 59 13.83 -4.33 -13.83
C ARG A 59 14.62 -3.16 -14.40
N HIS A 60 14.22 -1.94 -14.08
CA HIS A 60 14.81 -0.70 -14.58
C HIS A 60 15.06 0.24 -13.39
N PRO A 61 16.07 -0.04 -12.54
CA PRO A 61 16.33 0.75 -11.34
C PRO A 61 16.72 2.21 -11.65
N ASP A 62 17.26 2.47 -12.84
CA ASP A 62 17.70 3.79 -13.29
C ASP A 62 16.63 4.56 -14.10
N ASP A 63 15.48 3.92 -14.42
CA ASP A 63 14.40 4.52 -15.21
C ASP A 63 13.02 3.97 -14.79
N LEU A 64 12.36 4.68 -13.88
CA LEU A 64 11.06 4.28 -13.30
C LEU A 64 9.88 4.48 -14.26
N ASP A 65 10.06 5.24 -15.34
CA ASP A 65 9.03 5.50 -16.34
C ASP A 65 9.00 4.41 -17.41
N ARG A 66 10.11 3.68 -17.59
CA ARG A 66 10.21 2.53 -18.48
C ARG A 66 9.30 1.39 -18.02
N LYS A 67 8.54 0.80 -18.96
CA LYS A 67 7.64 -0.29 -18.59
C LYS A 67 8.42 -1.57 -18.28
N ALA A 68 7.83 -2.42 -17.45
CA ALA A 68 8.49 -3.65 -17.00
C ALA A 68 8.73 -4.66 -18.13
N ASP A 69 8.00 -4.55 -19.24
CA ASP A 69 8.09 -5.41 -20.42
C ASP A 69 9.01 -4.87 -21.53
N GLU A 70 9.63 -3.71 -21.35
CA GLU A 70 10.51 -3.08 -22.34
C GLU A 70 11.98 -3.46 -22.07
N GLU A 71 12.56 -4.38 -22.88
CA GLU A 71 14.00 -4.72 -22.87
C GLU A 71 14.89 -3.49 -23.03
#